data_AF-A0A7V8YSF0-F1
#
_entry.id   AF-A0A7V8YSF0-F1
#
_cell.length_a   1.000
_cell.length_b   1.000
_cell.length_c   1.000
_cell.angle_alpha   90.00
_cell.angle_beta   90.00
_cell.angle_gamma   90.00
#
_symmetry.space_group_name_H-M   'P 1'
#
loop_
_entity.id
_entity.type
_entity.pdbx_description
1 polymer ?
#
loop_
_entity_poly.entity_id
_entity_poly.type
_entity_poly.pdbx_seq_one_letter_code
_entity_poly.pdbx_strand_id
1 'polypeptide(L)'
;MSLGRSVGLTDTGRRRRHNEDSYVCEPPLFAIADGMGGAQAGEVASRLAAAVLNERALVEADDVDLGEAHLAELIQEANRRVFQHSNEDAAASG
;
A
#
# COMPACT_ATOMS: atom_id res chain seq x y z
N MET A 1 0.63 16.00 17.69
CA MET A 1 0.81 16.98 16.59
C MET A 1 -0.46 17.01 15.76
N SER A 2 -1.05 18.18 15.48
CA SER A 2 -2.13 18.26 14.47
C SER A 2 -1.46 18.51 13.12
N LEU A 3 -1.36 17.46 12.32
CA LEU A 3 -1.08 17.62 10.90
C LEU A 3 -2.31 18.25 10.25
N GLY A 4 -2.08 19.19 9.31
CA GLY A 4 -3.16 19.92 8.65
C GLY A 4 -4.07 19.02 7.81
N ARG A 5 -5.09 19.61 7.18
CA ARG A 5 -6.04 18.86 6.34
C ARG A 5 -5.31 18.19 5.16
N SER A 6 -5.43 16.86 5.04
CA SER A 6 -4.96 16.06 3.91
C SER A 6 -6.12 15.62 3.02
N VAL A 7 -5.83 15.31 1.76
CA VAL A 7 -6.79 14.79 0.77
C VAL A 7 -6.05 13.80 -0.14
N GLY A 8 -6.68 12.67 -0.44
CA GLY A 8 -6.23 11.70 -1.45
C GLY A 8 -7.22 11.57 -2.60
N LEU A 9 -6.72 11.40 -3.81
CA LEU A 9 -7.50 11.16 -5.02
C LEU A 9 -6.65 10.33 -5.99
N THR A 10 -7.28 9.41 -6.71
CA THR A 10 -6.66 8.66 -7.81
C THR A 10 -7.66 8.49 -8.96
N ASP A 11 -7.17 8.29 -10.18
CA ASP A 11 -7.95 8.16 -11.41
C ASP A 11 -7.33 7.11 -12.33
N THR A 12 -8.16 6.25 -12.92
CA THR A 12 -7.71 5.20 -13.86
C THR A 12 -7.05 5.76 -15.14
N GLY A 13 -7.36 7.01 -15.48
CA GLY A 13 -7.02 7.62 -16.75
C GLY A 13 -7.84 7.05 -17.90
N ARG A 14 -7.39 7.36 -19.13
CA ARG A 14 -8.16 7.10 -20.37
C ARG A 14 -7.77 5.82 -21.12
N ARG A 15 -6.73 5.12 -20.67
CA ARG A 15 -6.08 4.03 -21.44
C ARG A 15 -6.15 2.68 -20.75
N ARG A 16 -6.10 2.66 -19.41
CA ARG A 16 -6.19 1.42 -18.63
C ARG A 16 -7.65 1.06 -18.38
N ARG A 17 -7.93 -0.23 -18.21
CA ARG A 17 -9.27 -0.73 -17.86
C ARG A 17 -9.55 -0.66 -16.35
N HIS A 18 -8.49 -0.80 -15.56
CA HIS A 18 -8.52 -0.82 -14.11
C HIS A 18 -7.45 0.11 -13.57
N ASN A 19 -7.74 0.74 -12.43
CA ASN A 19 -6.76 1.53 -11.71
C ASN A 19 -5.95 0.59 -10.81
N GLU A 20 -4.64 0.59 -10.98
CA GLU A 20 -3.72 -0.23 -10.19
C GLU A 20 -3.04 0.60 -9.10
N ASP A 21 -3.44 1.86 -8.91
CA ASP A 21 -2.96 2.73 -7.84
C ASP A 21 -3.75 2.50 -6.54
N SER A 22 -3.04 2.57 -5.41
CA SER A 22 -3.61 2.62 -4.07
C SER A 22 -2.79 3.59 -3.20
N TYR A 23 -3.39 4.16 -2.16
CA TYR A 23 -2.69 5.12 -1.29
C TYR A 23 -3.18 5.06 0.15
N VAL A 24 -2.34 5.56 1.06
CA VAL A 24 -2.67 5.84 2.48
C VAL A 24 -2.59 7.36 2.66
N CYS A 25 -3.64 7.96 3.22
CA CYS A 25 -3.74 9.40 3.45
C CYS A 25 -4.16 9.70 4.90
N GLU A 26 -3.48 9.05 5.85
CA GLU A 26 -3.85 9.06 7.28
C GLU A 26 -2.63 9.51 8.11
N PRO A 27 -2.59 10.76 8.59
CA PRO A 27 -1.48 11.26 9.39
C PRO A 27 -1.14 10.35 10.59
N PRO A 28 0.15 10.12 10.88
CA PRO A 28 1.33 10.72 10.27
C PRO A 28 1.81 10.04 8.97
N LEU A 29 1.17 8.96 8.51
CA LEU A 29 1.62 8.19 7.37
C LEU A 29 0.93 8.60 6.06
N PHE A 30 1.76 8.85 5.05
CA PHE A 30 1.31 9.00 3.67
C PHE A 30 2.09 8.03 2.79
N ALA A 31 1.38 7.27 1.97
CA ALA A 31 2.00 6.29 1.09
C ALA A 31 1.22 6.16 -0.22
N ILE A 32 1.91 5.79 -1.29
CA ILE A 32 1.34 5.47 -2.59
C ILE A 32 1.93 4.14 -3.03
N ALA A 33 1.11 3.27 -3.61
CA ALA A 33 1.48 2.00 -4.21
C ALA A 33 0.92 1.94 -5.63
N ASP A 34 1.79 1.74 -6.61
CA ASP A 34 1.45 1.53 -8.03
C ASP A 34 1.66 0.05 -8.35
N GLY A 35 0.57 -0.64 -8.69
CA GLY A 35 0.59 -2.03 -9.09
C GLY A 35 1.15 -2.19 -10.49
N MET A 36 2.22 -2.96 -10.65
CA MET A 36 2.81 -3.23 -11.97
C MET A 36 1.85 -4.05 -12.84
N GLY A 37 1.21 -3.40 -13.80
CA GLY A 37 0.26 -4.03 -14.73
C GLY A 37 0.88 -5.09 -15.65
N GLY A 38 0.11 -6.15 -15.94
CA GLY A 38 0.50 -7.26 -16.81
C GLY A 38 0.31 -8.64 -16.16
N ALA A 39 0.44 -8.73 -14.84
CA ALA A 39 -0.04 -9.85 -14.05
C ALA A 39 -1.52 -9.66 -13.69
N GLN A 40 -2.29 -10.73 -13.50
CA GLN A 40 -3.70 -10.71 -13.08
C GLN A 40 -3.96 -10.07 -11.70
N ALA A 41 -2.96 -9.41 -11.09
CA ALA A 41 -2.97 -9.02 -9.69
C ALA A 41 -2.35 -7.64 -9.37
N GLY A 42 -2.09 -6.77 -10.36
CA GLY A 42 -1.51 -5.43 -10.11
C GLY A 42 -2.35 -4.60 -9.13
N GLU A 43 -3.66 -4.52 -9.37
CA GLU A 43 -4.64 -3.88 -8.47
C GLU A 43 -4.63 -4.51 -7.06
N VAL A 44 -4.51 -5.83 -6.98
CA VAL A 44 -4.56 -6.55 -5.70
C VAL A 44 -3.28 -6.31 -4.91
N ALA A 45 -2.13 -6.32 -5.57
CA ALA A 45 -0.82 -6.06 -4.96
C ALA A 45 -0.75 -4.65 -4.37
N SER A 46 -1.16 -3.62 -5.11
CA SER A 46 -1.12 -2.24 -4.60
C SER A 46 -2.10 -2.02 -3.45
N ARG A 47 -3.31 -2.58 -3.55
CA ARG A 47 -4.30 -2.53 -2.47
C ARG A 47 -3.80 -3.22 -1.20
N LEU A 48 -3.19 -4.40 -1.34
CA LEU A 48 -2.65 -5.14 -0.21
C LEU A 48 -1.49 -4.39 0.45
N ALA A 49 -0.58 -3.83 -0.35
CA ALA A 49 0.52 -3.03 0.17
C ALA A 49 0.00 -1.82 0.98
N ALA A 50 -0.95 -1.05 0.43
CA ALA A 50 -1.55 0.08 1.12
C ALA A 50 -2.30 -0.34 2.41
N ALA A 51 -3.01 -1.47 2.39
CA ALA A 51 -3.70 -2.00 3.56
C ALA A 51 -2.74 -2.34 4.71
N VAL A 52 -1.62 -3.03 4.40
CA VAL A 52 -0.60 -3.38 5.40
C VAL A 52 0.00 -2.14 6.03
N LEU A 53 0.33 -1.14 5.21
CA LEU A 53 0.89 0.13 5.69
C LEU A 53 -0.10 0.85 6.61
N ASN A 54 -1.39 0.88 6.25
CA ASN A 54 -2.43 1.52 7.06
C ASN A 54 -2.71 0.78 8.38
N GLU A 55 -2.82 -0.55 8.36
CA GLU A 55 -3.07 -1.38 9.54
C GLU A 55 -2.02 -1.16 10.63
N ARG A 56 -0.75 -1.10 10.24
CA ARG A 56 0.37 -1.11 11.19
C ARG A 56 0.75 0.28 11.67
N ALA A 57 0.61 1.30 10.83
CA ALA A 57 0.81 2.68 11.24
C ALA A 57 -0.19 3.14 12.31
N LEU A 58 -1.43 2.61 12.28
CA LEU A 58 -2.46 2.91 13.28
C LEU A 58 -2.24 2.20 14.62
N VAL A 59 -1.65 1.00 14.61
CA VAL A 59 -1.41 0.22 15.84
C VAL A 59 -0.27 0.80 16.67
N GLU A 60 0.68 1.47 16.03
CA GLU A 60 1.85 2.01 16.72
C GLU A 60 1.76 3.53 16.95
N ALA A 61 0.67 4.17 16.52
CA ALA A 61 0.45 5.62 16.63
C ALA A 61 0.41 6.18 18.06
N ASP A 62 0.32 5.34 19.09
CA ASP A 62 0.29 5.78 20.50
C ASP A 62 1.64 6.33 21.00
N ASP A 63 2.77 6.15 20.30
CA ASP A 63 4.07 6.70 20.72
C ASP A 63 5.11 6.97 19.60
N VAL A 64 4.75 6.88 18.32
CA VAL A 64 5.74 6.59 17.28
C VAL A 64 6.32 7.80 16.53
N ASP A 65 7.61 8.02 16.79
CA ASP A 65 8.58 8.40 15.77
C ASP A 65 8.60 7.28 14.71
N LEU A 66 7.96 7.50 13.55
CA LEU A 66 8.04 6.62 12.38
C LEU A 66 9.46 6.72 11.79
N GLY A 67 10.45 6.28 12.57
CA GLY A 67 11.84 6.30 12.20
C GLY A 67 12.10 5.37 11.01
N GLU A 68 13.24 5.59 10.37
CA GLU A 68 13.64 4.85 9.15
C GLU A 68 13.56 3.32 9.32
N ALA A 69 13.97 2.80 10.48
CA ALA A 69 13.94 1.37 10.76
C ALA A 69 12.52 0.80 10.79
N HIS A 70 11.59 1.50 11.45
CA HIS A 70 10.20 1.08 11.52
C HIS A 70 9.54 1.13 10.14
N LEU A 71 9.77 2.21 9.37
CA LEU A 71 9.27 2.30 8.00
C LEU A 71 9.82 1.16 7.11
N ALA A 72 11.09 0.80 7.27
CA ALA A 72 11.70 -0.32 6.56
C ALA A 72 11.01 -1.65 6.90
N GLU A 73 10.71 -1.90 8.17
CA GLU A 73 9.96 -3.09 8.60
C GLU A 73 8.55 -3.14 8.02
N LEU A 74 7.84 -2.01 7.99
CA LEU A 74 6.52 -1.91 7.36
C LEU A 74 6.56 -2.25 5.87
N ILE A 75 7.55 -1.71 5.15
CA ILE A 75 7.73 -1.98 3.72
C ILE A 75 8.08 -3.46 3.50
N GLN A 76 8.94 -4.06 4.33
CA GLN A 76 9.29 -5.47 4.24
C GLN A 76 8.08 -6.38 4.51
N GLU A 77 7.24 -6.02 5.48
CA GLU A 77 6.00 -6.75 5.77
C GLU A 77 5.00 -6.65 4.60
N ALA A 78 4.81 -5.46 4.04
CA ALA A 78 3.96 -5.27 2.86
C ALA A 78 4.45 -6.14 1.69
N ASN A 79 5.76 -6.16 1.43
CA ASN A 79 6.36 -7.02 0.42
C ASN A 79 6.11 -8.51 0.69
N ARG A 80 6.32 -8.97 1.94
CA ARG A 80 6.04 -10.38 2.31
C ARG A 80 4.60 -10.77 2.02
N ARG A 81 3.62 -9.94 2.41
CA ARG A 81 2.20 -10.25 2.17
C ARG A 81 1.86 -10.26 0.68
N VAL A 82 2.36 -9.30 -0.09
CA VAL A 82 2.18 -9.28 -1.55
C VAL A 82 2.79 -10.53 -2.20
N PHE A 83 4.01 -10.89 -1.81
CA PHE A 83 4.68 -12.08 -2.32
C PHE A 83 3.94 -13.37 -1.94
N GLN A 84 3.51 -13.52 -0.69
CA GLN A 84 2.74 -14.68 -0.25
C GLN A 84 1.43 -14.80 -1.03
N HIS A 85 0.69 -13.70 -1.16
CA HIS A 85 -0.55 -13.66 -1.92
C HIS A 85 -0.33 -14.07 -3.39
N SER A 86 0.75 -13.60 -4.01
CA SER A 86 1.10 -13.97 -5.40
C SER A 86 1.43 -15.47 -5.60
N ASN A 87 1.89 -16.16 -4.55
CA ASN A 87 2.20 -17.58 -4.59
C ASN A 87 0.99 -18.47 -4.26
N GLU A 88 0.04 -17.96 -3.48
CA GLU A 88 -1.19 -18.68 -3.10
C GLU A 88 -2.24 -18.62 -4.22
N ASP A 89 -2.32 -17.50 -4.95
CA ASP A 89 -3.16 -17.39 -6.14
C ASP A 89 -2.45 -17.93 -7.38
N ALA A 90 -2.66 -19.21 -7.67
CA ALA A 90 -2.20 -19.86 -8.91
C ALA A 90 -2.77 -19.22 -10.21
N ALA A 91 -3.77 -18.33 -10.09
CA ALA A 91 -4.30 -17.51 -11.18
C ALA A 91 -3.62 -16.13 -11.32
N ALA A 92 -2.85 -15.70 -10.30
CA ALA A 92 -2.06 -14.47 -10.28
C ALA A 92 -0.61 -14.68 -10.74
N SER A 93 -0.16 -15.94 -10.81
CA SER A 93 1.15 -16.31 -11.36
C SER A 93 1.14 -16.15 -12.88
N GLY A 94 1.79 -15.08 -13.36
CA GLY A 94 2.13 -14.90 -14.78
C GLY A 94 3.31 -15.77 -15.19
#